data_AF-A0A8T6ZN90-F1
#
_entry.id   AF-A0A8T6ZN90-F1
#
_cell.length_a   1.000
_cell.length_b   1.000
_cell.length_c   1.000
_cell.angle_alpha   90.00
_cell.angle_beta   90.00
_cell.angle_gamma   90.00
#
_symmetry.space_group_name_H-M   'P 1'
#
loop_
_entity.id
_entity.type
_entity.pdbx_description
1 polymer ?
#
loop_
_entity_poly.entity_id
_entity_poly.type
_entity_poly.pdbx_seq_one_letter_code
_entity_poly.pdbx_strand_id
1 'polypeptide(L)'
;MAREPSISQDQVSRVAEAIRLEGKKPTAREVRDRLGTGSFSTILKLMKAWDDSQVKPAEPPVVLPQGLQRGLVEFVASEVERTRAELRAEIDLANQANEDLIRECERLAMTVENLTASLEAVHAEKAGLSGQLREVEGERDAARQDASAERQAAESARTELAKALLRLEAMPRLEKELDELRQELAREHDARTDAQQSSAVALAKLEGAQAAQAAAEEALTHANAELTSVRQELKDTRTEASTELANLRAENATVQADLLAAVRPKTRRPLKAQALKKT
;
A
#
# COMPACT_ATOMS: atom_id res chain seq x y z
N MET A 1 -42.45 87.42 -135.10
CA MET A 1 -41.93 88.09 -133.88
C MET A 1 -42.43 87.32 -132.66
N ALA A 2 -41.78 87.48 -131.50
CA ALA A 2 -41.86 86.51 -130.41
C ALA A 2 -42.51 87.05 -129.12
N ARG A 3 -43.06 86.11 -128.33
CA ARG A 3 -43.31 86.13 -126.87
C ARG A 3 -44.42 87.04 -126.29
N GLU A 4 -45.45 86.34 -125.76
CA GLU A 4 -46.00 86.47 -124.39
C GLU A 4 -46.75 87.79 -124.01
N PRO A 5 -47.70 87.77 -123.03
CA PRO A 5 -47.59 87.13 -121.71
C PRO A 5 -48.06 85.67 -121.64
N SER A 6 -47.20 84.78 -121.15
CA SER A 6 -47.68 83.67 -120.33
C SER A 6 -48.18 84.22 -118.99
N ILE A 7 -49.15 83.55 -118.35
CA ILE A 7 -49.53 83.89 -116.97
C ILE A 7 -48.44 83.36 -116.05
N SER A 8 -47.90 84.25 -115.22
CA SER A 8 -46.86 83.92 -114.24
C SER A 8 -47.46 83.37 -112.94
N GLN A 9 -46.69 82.49 -112.27
CA GLN A 9 -47.00 82.01 -110.92
C GLN A 9 -47.29 83.17 -109.97
N ASP A 10 -46.50 84.24 -110.03
CA ASP A 10 -46.64 85.41 -109.15
C ASP A 10 -47.97 86.14 -109.37
N GLN A 11 -48.48 86.22 -110.59
CA GLN A 11 -49.80 86.82 -110.86
C GLN A 11 -50.94 85.99 -110.25
N VAL A 12 -50.86 84.66 -110.38
CA VAL A 12 -51.82 83.73 -109.75
C VAL A 12 -51.73 83.81 -108.23
N SER A 13 -50.52 83.84 -107.67
CA SER A 13 -50.27 83.97 -106.22
C SER A 13 -50.86 85.28 -105.67
N ARG A 14 -50.57 86.44 -106.27
CA ARG A 14 -51.10 87.73 -105.81
C ARG A 14 -52.64 87.78 -105.83
N VAL A 15 -53.28 87.24 -106.87
CA VAL A 15 -54.75 87.22 -106.97
C VAL A 15 -55.36 86.22 -105.99
N ALA A 16 -54.71 85.06 -105.76
CA ALA A 16 -55.12 84.11 -104.74
C ALA A 16 -54.99 84.72 -103.33
N GLU A 17 -53.90 85.42 -103.03
CA GLU A 17 -53.74 86.13 -101.76
C GLU A 17 -54.75 87.26 -101.58
N ALA A 18 -55.09 88.01 -102.63
CA ALA A 18 -56.15 89.02 -102.57
C ALA A 18 -57.52 88.41 -102.22
N ILE A 19 -57.89 87.27 -102.82
CA ILE A 19 -59.13 86.54 -102.47
C ILE A 19 -59.07 86.04 -101.01
N ARG A 20 -57.90 85.57 -100.55
CA ARG A 20 -57.69 85.15 -99.15
C ARG A 20 -57.82 86.31 -98.16
N LEU A 21 -57.32 87.50 -98.51
CA LEU A 21 -57.46 88.72 -97.69
C LEU A 21 -58.91 89.21 -97.60
N GLU A 22 -59.75 88.91 -98.59
CA GLU A 22 -61.20 89.10 -98.52
C GLU A 22 -61.93 88.03 -97.67
N GLY A 23 -61.21 87.12 -97.01
CA GLY A 23 -61.77 86.05 -96.20
C GLY A 23 -62.43 84.91 -96.99
N LYS A 24 -62.26 84.87 -98.32
CA LYS A 24 -62.78 83.82 -99.20
C LYS A 24 -61.70 82.77 -99.48
N LYS A 25 -62.10 81.51 -99.68
CA LYS A 25 -61.18 80.47 -100.12
C LYS A 25 -60.85 80.68 -101.60
N PRO A 26 -59.58 80.93 -101.99
CA PRO A 26 -59.26 81.18 -103.38
C PRO A 26 -59.52 79.94 -104.23
N THR A 27 -60.41 80.04 -105.23
CA THR A 27 -60.61 78.99 -106.22
C THR A 27 -59.97 79.34 -107.56
N ALA A 28 -59.55 78.33 -108.32
CA ALA A 28 -58.98 78.52 -109.66
C ALA A 28 -59.97 79.19 -110.65
N ARG A 29 -61.27 79.18 -110.34
CA ARG A 29 -62.31 79.90 -111.10
C ARG A 29 -62.28 81.39 -110.78
N GLU A 30 -62.35 81.77 -109.50
CA GLU A 30 -62.33 83.18 -109.09
C GLU A 30 -61.00 83.88 -109.47
N VAL A 31 -59.88 83.17 -109.39
CA VAL A 31 -58.58 83.70 -109.86
C VAL A 31 -58.59 83.95 -111.37
N ARG A 32 -59.20 83.05 -112.16
CA ARG A 32 -59.36 83.25 -113.61
C ARG A 32 -60.29 84.42 -113.93
N ASP A 33 -61.42 84.52 -113.23
CA ASP A 33 -62.41 85.57 -113.45
C ASP A 33 -61.81 86.96 -113.11
N ARG A 34 -60.89 87.06 -112.14
CA ARG A 34 -60.13 88.28 -111.82
C ARG A 34 -58.93 88.57 -112.73
N LEU A 35 -58.24 87.54 -113.23
CA LEU A 35 -57.12 87.71 -114.17
C LEU A 35 -57.59 88.00 -115.61
N GLY A 36 -58.84 87.68 -115.94
CA GLY A 36 -59.48 87.95 -117.24
C GLY A 36 -58.86 87.24 -118.46
N THR A 37 -57.78 86.49 -118.26
CA THR A 37 -56.90 85.97 -119.32
C THR A 37 -56.40 84.56 -119.00
N GLY A 38 -55.80 83.90 -120.00
CA GLY A 38 -55.11 82.61 -119.84
C GLY A 38 -56.01 81.37 -119.78
N SER A 39 -55.37 80.20 -119.98
CA SER A 39 -56.04 78.91 -119.93
C SER A 39 -56.29 78.48 -118.48
N PHE A 40 -57.51 78.03 -118.21
CA PHE A 40 -57.92 77.49 -116.91
C PHE A 40 -57.02 76.34 -116.43
N SER A 41 -56.50 75.52 -117.36
CA SER A 41 -55.56 74.42 -117.05
C SER A 41 -54.21 74.94 -116.54
N THR A 42 -53.71 76.06 -117.07
CA THR A 42 -52.49 76.71 -116.59
C THR A 42 -52.73 77.34 -115.21
N ILE A 43 -53.83 78.07 -115.04
CA ILE A 43 -54.18 78.70 -113.76
C ILE A 43 -54.35 77.62 -112.67
N LEU A 44 -55.01 76.50 -112.95
CA LEU A 44 -55.19 75.42 -111.98
C LEU A 44 -53.85 74.76 -111.55
N LYS A 45 -52.88 74.64 -112.47
CA LYS A 45 -51.52 74.17 -112.14
C LYS A 45 -50.77 75.17 -111.23
N LEU A 46 -50.78 76.45 -111.59
CA LEU A 46 -50.12 77.50 -110.81
C LEU A 46 -50.80 77.70 -109.45
N MET A 47 -52.12 77.59 -109.39
CA MET A 47 -52.92 77.66 -108.16
C MET A 47 -52.64 76.48 -107.24
N LYS A 48 -52.49 75.27 -107.79
CA LYS A 48 -52.08 74.11 -107.00
C LYS A 48 -50.66 74.29 -106.44
N ALA A 49 -49.71 74.79 -107.24
CA ALA A 49 -48.37 75.10 -106.75
C ALA A 49 -48.39 76.20 -105.66
N TRP A 50 -49.31 77.17 -105.74
CA TRP A 50 -49.53 78.15 -104.68
C TRP A 50 -50.09 77.50 -103.40
N ASP A 51 -51.13 76.66 -103.50
CA ASP A 51 -51.78 75.97 -102.37
C ASP A 51 -50.80 75.00 -101.67
N ASP A 52 -50.06 74.21 -102.46
CA ASP A 52 -49.00 73.30 -101.96
C ASP A 52 -47.83 74.07 -101.30
N SER A 53 -47.61 75.35 -101.65
CA SER A 53 -46.60 76.22 -101.03
C SER A 53 -47.11 76.99 -99.80
N GLN A 54 -48.41 76.92 -99.47
CA GLN A 54 -48.93 77.56 -98.27
C GLN A 54 -48.48 76.79 -97.02
N VAL A 55 -48.02 77.53 -96.01
CA VAL A 55 -47.76 76.98 -94.68
C VAL A 55 -49.09 76.48 -94.10
N LYS A 56 -49.26 75.16 -94.05
CA LYS A 56 -50.40 74.54 -93.36
C LYS A 56 -50.33 74.94 -91.87
N PRO A 57 -51.44 75.34 -91.24
CA PRO A 57 -51.44 75.62 -89.80
C PRO A 57 -50.88 74.43 -89.02
N ALA A 58 -50.04 74.69 -88.03
CA ALA A 58 -49.55 73.65 -87.15
C ALA A 58 -50.74 72.96 -86.45
N GLU A 59 -50.83 71.65 -86.59
CA GLU A 59 -51.89 70.85 -85.98
C GLU A 59 -51.73 70.95 -84.45
N PRO A 60 -52.79 71.30 -83.70
CA PRO A 60 -52.66 71.53 -82.26
C PRO A 60 -52.23 70.24 -81.56
N PRO A 61 -51.33 70.31 -80.56
CA PRO A 61 -50.87 69.12 -79.86
C PRO A 61 -52.05 68.42 -79.19
N VAL A 62 -52.10 67.09 -79.31
CA VAL A 62 -53.10 66.26 -78.64
C VAL A 62 -52.81 66.26 -77.13
N VAL A 63 -53.43 67.18 -76.40
CA VAL A 63 -53.35 67.26 -74.93
C VAL A 63 -54.46 66.42 -74.31
N LEU A 64 -54.11 65.62 -73.29
CA LEU A 64 -55.09 64.82 -72.56
C LEU A 64 -56.13 65.74 -71.87
N PRO A 65 -57.45 65.47 -71.99
CA PRO A 65 -58.49 66.26 -71.32
C PRO A 65 -58.24 66.43 -69.83
N GLN A 66 -58.40 67.66 -69.32
CA GLN A 66 -58.06 68.03 -67.94
C GLN A 66 -58.81 67.19 -66.87
N GLY A 67 -60.03 66.72 -67.17
CA GLY A 67 -60.78 65.81 -66.30
C GLY A 67 -60.11 64.44 -66.14
N LEU A 68 -59.52 63.88 -67.21
CA LEU A 68 -58.77 62.62 -67.13
C LEU A 68 -57.44 62.80 -66.39
N GLN A 69 -56.77 63.95 -66.58
CA GLN A 69 -55.56 64.27 -65.81
C GLN A 69 -55.84 64.33 -64.31
N ARG A 70 -56.93 65.00 -63.88
CA ARG A 70 -57.34 65.07 -62.47
C ARG A 70 -57.72 63.70 -61.92
N GLY A 71 -58.57 62.94 -62.62
CA GLY A 71 -58.98 61.60 -62.18
C GLY A 71 -57.81 60.63 -62.04
N LEU A 72 -56.79 60.70 -62.92
CA LEU A 72 -55.56 59.91 -62.78
C LEU A 72 -54.74 60.32 -61.55
N VAL A 73 -54.59 61.63 -61.29
CA VAL A 73 -53.86 62.13 -60.11
C VAL A 73 -54.59 61.77 -58.81
N GLU A 74 -55.91 61.91 -58.77
CA GLU A 74 -56.76 61.53 -57.62
C GLU A 74 -56.71 60.02 -57.37
N PHE A 75 -56.79 59.20 -58.41
CA PHE A 75 -56.65 57.74 -58.29
C PHE A 75 -55.26 57.34 -57.77
N VAL A 76 -54.18 57.87 -58.36
CA VAL A 76 -52.81 57.61 -57.88
C VAL A 76 -52.61 58.09 -56.44
N ALA A 77 -53.17 59.24 -56.06
CA ALA A 77 -53.12 59.72 -54.68
C ALA A 77 -53.86 58.77 -53.71
N SER A 78 -55.05 58.28 -54.10
CA SER A 78 -55.80 57.32 -53.27
C SER A 78 -55.09 55.98 -53.10
N GLU A 79 -54.47 55.45 -54.16
CA GLU A 79 -53.69 54.20 -54.08
C GLU A 79 -52.37 54.36 -53.32
N VAL A 80 -51.72 55.54 -53.43
CA VAL A 80 -50.54 55.87 -52.62
C VAL A 80 -50.89 55.99 -51.13
N GLU A 81 -52.00 56.63 -50.76
CA GLU A 81 -52.41 56.69 -49.36
C GLU A 81 -52.92 55.34 -48.84
N ARG A 82 -53.58 54.52 -49.68
CA ARG A 82 -53.97 53.15 -49.32
C ARG A 82 -52.75 52.27 -49.03
N THR A 83 -51.78 52.22 -49.95
CA THR A 83 -50.54 51.45 -49.76
C THR A 83 -49.68 51.98 -48.61
N ARG A 84 -49.67 53.29 -48.36
CA ARG A 84 -49.05 53.89 -47.16
C ARG A 84 -49.73 53.48 -45.86
N ALA A 85 -51.06 53.38 -45.85
CA ALA A 85 -51.80 52.92 -44.68
C ALA A 85 -51.55 51.42 -44.40
N GLU A 86 -51.56 50.60 -45.45
CA GLU A 86 -51.20 49.17 -45.40
C GLU A 86 -49.76 48.98 -44.86
N LEU A 87 -48.77 49.65 -45.44
CA LEU A 87 -47.37 49.61 -44.98
C LEU A 87 -47.17 50.12 -43.54
N ARG A 88 -47.91 51.15 -43.11
CA ARG A 88 -47.87 51.62 -41.72
C ARG A 88 -48.41 50.56 -40.76
N ALA A 89 -49.52 49.91 -41.10
CA ALA A 89 -50.07 48.84 -40.28
C ALA A 89 -49.11 47.63 -40.18
N GLU A 90 -48.43 47.27 -41.28
CA GLU A 90 -47.38 46.25 -41.27
C GLU A 90 -46.18 46.63 -40.40
N ILE A 91 -45.72 47.89 -40.47
CA ILE A 91 -44.64 48.40 -39.61
C ILE A 91 -45.06 48.39 -38.13
N ASP A 92 -46.27 48.81 -37.80
CA ASP A 92 -46.77 48.83 -36.43
C ASP A 92 -46.90 47.40 -35.86
N LEU A 93 -47.40 46.45 -36.65
CA LEU A 93 -47.44 45.03 -36.29
C LEU A 93 -46.03 44.43 -36.11
N ALA A 94 -45.09 44.75 -36.99
CA ALA A 94 -43.71 44.29 -36.89
C ALA A 94 -43.00 44.88 -35.64
N ASN A 95 -43.28 46.15 -35.31
CA ASN A 95 -42.77 46.79 -34.10
C ASN A 95 -43.34 46.14 -32.84
N GLN A 96 -44.65 45.86 -32.78
CA GLN A 96 -45.27 45.14 -31.66
C GLN A 96 -44.68 43.73 -31.49
N ALA A 97 -44.52 42.98 -32.59
CA ALA A 97 -43.88 41.66 -32.55
C ALA A 97 -42.43 41.72 -32.08
N ASN A 98 -41.66 42.76 -32.47
CA ASN A 98 -40.30 42.98 -31.98
C ASN A 98 -40.28 43.32 -30.47
N GLU A 99 -41.19 44.16 -29.98
CA GLU A 99 -41.30 44.46 -28.54
C GLU A 99 -41.60 43.20 -27.71
N ASP A 100 -42.53 42.35 -28.17
CA ASP A 100 -42.87 41.10 -27.48
C ASP A 100 -41.72 40.09 -27.52
N LEU A 101 -40.99 40.01 -28.64
CA LEU A 101 -39.76 39.22 -28.74
C LEU A 101 -38.67 39.73 -27.79
N ILE A 102 -38.51 41.05 -27.62
CA ILE A 102 -37.55 41.63 -26.68
C ILE A 102 -37.93 41.27 -25.23
N ARG A 103 -39.19 41.46 -24.85
CA ARG A 103 -39.71 41.10 -23.51
C ARG A 103 -39.50 39.62 -23.19
N GLU A 104 -39.75 38.73 -24.16
CA GLU A 104 -39.54 37.29 -23.98
C GLU A 104 -38.04 36.94 -23.93
N CYS A 105 -37.19 37.57 -24.74
CA CYS A 105 -35.73 37.41 -24.64
C CYS A 105 -35.20 37.83 -23.27
N GLU A 106 -35.64 38.96 -22.72
CA GLU A 106 -35.27 39.43 -21.37
C GLU A 106 -35.74 38.46 -20.29
N ARG A 107 -36.99 37.96 -20.39
CA ARG A 107 -37.54 36.95 -19.47
C ARG A 107 -36.75 35.63 -19.51
N LEU A 108 -36.38 35.17 -20.70
CA LEU A 108 -35.56 33.97 -20.88
C LEU A 108 -34.13 34.17 -20.37
N ALA A 109 -33.52 35.33 -20.61
CA ALA A 109 -32.19 35.67 -20.09
C ALA A 109 -32.15 35.60 -18.55
N MET A 110 -33.10 36.26 -17.87
CA MET A 110 -33.24 36.15 -16.41
C MET A 110 -33.47 34.71 -15.94
N THR A 111 -34.22 33.90 -16.70
CA THR A 111 -34.45 32.49 -16.37
C THR A 111 -33.16 31.67 -16.47
N VAL A 112 -32.36 31.89 -17.52
CA VAL A 112 -31.06 31.23 -17.73
C VAL A 112 -30.05 31.64 -16.66
N GLU A 113 -29.99 32.91 -16.29
CA GLU A 113 -29.11 33.41 -15.23
C GLU A 113 -29.44 32.76 -13.87
N ASN A 114 -30.72 32.75 -13.48
CA ASN A 114 -31.17 32.10 -12.25
C ASN A 114 -30.89 30.59 -12.22
N LEU A 115 -31.12 29.88 -13.33
CA LEU A 115 -30.82 28.44 -13.43
C LEU A 115 -29.31 28.17 -13.38
N THR A 116 -28.50 29.04 -13.99
CA THR A 116 -27.02 28.93 -13.95
C THR A 116 -26.51 29.10 -12.52
N ALA A 117 -26.94 30.16 -11.82
CA ALA A 117 -26.60 30.38 -10.41
C ALA A 117 -27.05 29.21 -9.51
N SER A 118 -28.24 28.64 -9.76
CA SER A 118 -28.71 27.45 -9.03
C SER A 118 -27.87 26.20 -9.30
N LEU A 119 -27.41 26.00 -10.54
CA LEU A 119 -26.54 24.87 -10.90
C LEU A 119 -25.16 25.02 -10.25
N GLU A 120 -24.58 26.23 -10.26
CA GLU A 120 -23.31 26.53 -9.60
C GLU A 120 -23.40 26.30 -8.08
N ALA A 121 -24.48 26.75 -7.43
CA ALA A 121 -24.71 26.51 -6.01
C ALA A 121 -24.80 25.00 -5.67
N VAL A 122 -25.58 24.23 -6.43
CA VAL A 122 -25.70 22.76 -6.24
C VAL A 122 -24.39 22.05 -6.55
N HIS A 123 -23.60 22.51 -7.52
CA HIS A 123 -22.26 21.98 -7.79
C HIS A 123 -21.28 22.27 -6.64
N ALA A 124 -21.32 23.45 -6.05
CA ALA A 124 -20.51 23.81 -4.88
C ALA A 124 -20.90 22.98 -3.64
N GLU A 125 -22.21 22.82 -3.38
CA GLU A 125 -22.72 21.96 -2.29
C GLU A 125 -22.29 20.50 -2.50
N LYS A 126 -22.48 19.96 -3.71
CA LYS A 126 -22.03 18.60 -4.06
C LYS A 126 -20.52 18.43 -3.87
N ALA A 127 -19.71 19.42 -4.23
CA ALA A 127 -18.26 19.37 -4.01
C ALA A 127 -17.91 19.35 -2.52
N GLY A 128 -18.57 20.19 -1.71
CA GLY A 128 -18.43 20.20 -0.25
C GLY A 128 -18.81 18.88 0.40
N LEU A 129 -20.01 18.34 0.09
CA LEU A 129 -20.48 17.04 0.59
C LEU A 129 -19.57 15.88 0.14
N SER A 130 -19.04 15.92 -1.08
CA SER A 130 -18.09 14.91 -1.56
C SER A 130 -16.74 14.97 -0.83
N GLY A 131 -16.30 16.18 -0.43
CA GLY A 131 -15.12 16.37 0.41
C GLY A 131 -15.33 15.79 1.82
N GLN A 132 -16.44 16.17 2.47
CA GLN A 132 -16.82 15.67 3.80
C GLN A 132 -16.99 14.15 3.82
N LEU A 133 -17.62 13.57 2.80
CA LEU A 133 -17.73 12.11 2.68
C LEU A 133 -16.34 11.46 2.66
N ARG A 134 -15.41 11.97 1.85
CA ARG A 134 -14.05 11.43 1.75
C ARG A 134 -13.27 11.53 3.05
N GLU A 135 -13.47 12.59 3.82
CA GLU A 135 -12.89 12.79 5.15
C GLU A 135 -13.42 11.73 6.13
N VAL A 136 -14.75 11.60 6.26
CA VAL A 136 -15.41 10.60 7.12
C VAL A 136 -15.06 9.16 6.72
N GLU A 137 -14.89 8.88 5.42
CA GLU A 137 -14.42 7.57 4.96
C GLU A 137 -12.97 7.28 5.37
N GLY A 138 -12.09 8.30 5.34
CA GLY A 138 -10.72 8.20 5.83
C GLY A 138 -10.66 7.94 7.33
N GLU A 139 -11.42 8.71 8.12
CA GLU A 139 -11.54 8.52 9.57
C GLU A 139 -12.08 7.13 9.93
N ARG A 140 -13.14 6.68 9.24
CA ARG A 140 -13.72 5.34 9.39
C ARG A 140 -12.68 4.24 9.16
N ASP A 141 -11.87 4.37 8.12
CA ASP A 141 -10.92 3.33 7.76
C ASP A 141 -9.67 3.34 8.65
N ALA A 142 -9.23 4.51 9.14
CA ALA A 142 -8.24 4.61 10.22
C ALA A 142 -8.75 3.96 11.52
N ALA A 143 -9.95 4.33 11.98
CA ALA A 143 -10.55 3.75 13.19
C ALA A 143 -10.75 2.22 13.09
N ARG A 144 -10.99 1.68 11.89
CA ARG A 144 -11.04 0.24 11.62
C ARG A 144 -9.66 -0.43 11.71
N GLN A 145 -8.60 0.23 11.24
CA GLN A 145 -7.24 -0.27 11.36
C GLN A 145 -6.80 -0.30 12.83
N ASP A 146 -7.03 0.79 13.57
CA ASP A 146 -6.73 0.88 15.01
C ASP A 146 -7.50 -0.19 15.81
N ALA A 147 -8.80 -0.34 15.55
CA ALA A 147 -9.61 -1.38 16.19
C ALA A 147 -9.16 -2.81 15.83
N SER A 148 -8.56 -3.02 14.66
CA SER A 148 -7.97 -4.31 14.28
C SER A 148 -6.63 -4.56 14.99
N ALA A 149 -5.79 -3.55 15.10
CA ALA A 149 -4.51 -3.62 15.81
C ALA A 149 -4.72 -3.88 17.31
N GLU A 150 -5.66 -3.16 17.94
CA GLU A 150 -6.00 -3.32 19.35
C GLU A 150 -6.56 -4.73 19.64
N ARG A 151 -7.37 -5.30 18.74
CA ARG A 151 -7.84 -6.69 18.86
C ARG A 151 -6.69 -7.70 18.81
N GLN A 152 -5.75 -7.54 17.87
CA GLN A 152 -4.57 -8.42 17.78
C GLN A 152 -3.67 -8.28 19.00
N ALA A 153 -3.47 -7.06 19.51
CA ALA A 153 -2.74 -6.80 20.74
C ALA A 153 -3.41 -7.48 21.95
N ALA A 154 -4.72 -7.32 22.11
CA ALA A 154 -5.50 -7.94 23.18
C ALA A 154 -5.53 -9.48 23.08
N GLU A 155 -5.60 -10.06 21.89
CA GLU A 155 -5.46 -11.50 21.67
C GLU A 155 -4.07 -11.99 22.06
N SER A 156 -3.00 -11.30 21.63
CA SER A 156 -1.63 -11.65 22.02
C SER A 156 -1.46 -11.63 23.55
N ALA A 157 -1.94 -10.58 24.21
CA ALA A 157 -1.87 -10.42 25.67
C ALA A 157 -2.66 -11.52 26.41
N ARG A 158 -3.83 -11.93 25.90
CA ARG A 158 -4.59 -13.07 26.43
C ARG A 158 -3.83 -14.38 26.29
N THR A 159 -3.14 -14.62 25.17
CA THR A 159 -2.33 -15.84 25.00
C THR A 159 -1.11 -15.87 25.92
N GLU A 160 -0.41 -14.75 26.11
CA GLU A 160 0.71 -14.68 27.06
C GLU A 160 0.26 -14.79 28.51
N LEU A 161 -0.89 -14.21 28.87
CA LEU A 161 -1.51 -14.40 30.19
C LEU A 161 -1.85 -15.88 30.43
N ALA A 162 -2.45 -16.57 29.46
CA ALA A 162 -2.75 -17.99 29.56
C ALA A 162 -1.48 -18.85 29.71
N LYS A 163 -0.40 -18.54 28.98
CA LYS A 163 0.92 -19.19 29.13
C LYS A 163 1.54 -18.92 30.50
N ALA A 164 1.36 -17.72 31.06
CA ALA A 164 1.86 -17.36 32.38
C ALA A 164 1.09 -18.11 33.48
N LEU A 165 -0.24 -18.21 33.37
CA LEU A 165 -1.09 -18.98 34.29
C LEU A 165 -0.72 -20.47 34.26
N LEU A 166 -0.55 -21.08 33.09
CA LEU A 166 -0.15 -22.49 32.98
C LEU A 166 1.24 -22.76 33.60
N ARG A 167 2.18 -21.80 33.51
CA ARG A 167 3.49 -21.90 34.20
C ARG A 167 3.35 -21.77 35.71
N LEU A 168 2.41 -20.96 36.20
CA LEU A 168 2.10 -20.81 37.61
C LEU A 168 1.45 -22.09 38.18
N GLU A 169 0.51 -22.69 37.44
CA GLU A 169 -0.13 -23.97 37.78
C GLU A 169 0.87 -25.13 37.88
N ALA A 170 2.01 -25.05 37.19
CA ALA A 170 3.09 -26.03 37.29
C ALA A 170 3.99 -25.86 38.53
N MET A 171 3.98 -24.71 39.21
CA MET A 171 4.88 -24.43 40.35
C MET A 171 4.71 -25.42 41.52
N PRO A 172 3.48 -25.75 42.00
CA PRO A 172 3.32 -26.65 43.16
C PRO A 172 3.88 -28.06 42.93
N ARG A 173 3.92 -28.51 41.68
CA ARG A 173 4.56 -29.78 41.32
C ARG A 173 6.08 -29.68 41.44
N LEU A 174 6.68 -28.60 40.92
CA LEU A 174 8.12 -28.37 41.00
C LEU A 174 8.59 -28.13 42.44
N GLU A 175 7.78 -27.45 43.26
CA GLU A 175 8.01 -27.29 44.70
C GLU A 175 8.01 -28.64 45.43
N LYS A 176 7.03 -29.51 45.12
CA LYS A 176 6.96 -30.87 45.67
C LYS A 176 8.16 -31.74 45.24
N GLU A 177 8.52 -31.73 43.96
CA GLU A 177 9.70 -32.45 43.45
C GLU A 177 11.00 -31.93 44.10
N LEU A 178 11.12 -30.62 44.36
CA LEU A 178 12.24 -30.03 45.11
C LEU A 178 12.31 -30.51 46.56
N ASP A 179 11.17 -30.57 47.26
CA ASP A 179 11.13 -31.02 48.65
C ASP A 179 11.34 -32.54 48.79
N GLU A 180 10.92 -33.32 47.79
CA GLU A 180 11.25 -34.75 47.68
C GLU A 180 12.76 -34.95 47.48
N LEU A 181 13.38 -34.25 46.52
CA LEU A 181 14.83 -34.29 46.29
C LEU A 181 15.64 -33.81 47.51
N ARG A 182 15.15 -32.83 48.28
CA ARG A 182 15.78 -32.40 49.54
C ARG A 182 15.73 -33.49 50.60
N GLN A 183 14.62 -34.22 50.72
CA GLN A 183 14.48 -35.35 51.64
C GLN A 183 15.37 -36.53 51.24
N GLU A 184 15.48 -36.83 49.94
CA GLU A 184 16.39 -37.85 49.43
C GLU A 184 17.85 -37.48 49.70
N LEU A 185 18.24 -36.24 49.41
CA LEU A 185 19.60 -35.74 49.69
C LEU A 185 19.93 -35.79 51.18
N ALA A 186 18.99 -35.47 52.08
CA ALA A 186 19.18 -35.60 53.52
C ALA A 186 19.40 -37.07 53.94
N ARG A 187 18.59 -38.01 53.43
CA ARG A 187 18.77 -39.45 53.69
C ARG A 187 20.09 -39.99 53.18
N GLU A 188 20.54 -39.56 51.99
CA GLU A 188 21.85 -39.91 51.44
C GLU A 188 23.00 -39.33 52.29
N HIS A 189 22.84 -38.11 52.82
CA HIS A 189 23.81 -37.56 53.78
C HIS A 189 23.87 -38.39 55.06
N ASP A 190 22.73 -38.69 55.68
CA ASP A 190 22.65 -39.50 56.90
C ASP A 190 23.26 -40.90 56.67
N ALA A 191 22.83 -41.61 55.63
CA ALA A 191 23.35 -42.92 55.26
C ALA A 191 24.85 -42.90 54.95
N ARG A 192 25.35 -41.84 54.30
CA ARG A 192 26.79 -41.63 54.11
C ARG A 192 27.51 -41.43 55.45
N THR A 193 26.94 -40.69 56.39
CA THR A 193 27.56 -40.52 57.72
C THR A 193 27.58 -41.83 58.52
N ASP A 194 26.52 -42.63 58.47
CA ASP A 194 26.49 -43.95 59.10
C ASP A 194 27.49 -44.93 58.46
N ALA A 195 27.59 -44.93 57.13
CA ALA A 195 28.60 -45.71 56.39
C ALA A 195 30.03 -45.25 56.75
N GLN A 196 30.26 -43.95 56.90
CA GLN A 196 31.56 -43.40 57.30
C GLN A 196 31.91 -43.73 58.76
N GLN A 197 30.94 -43.65 59.68
CA GLN A 197 31.12 -44.03 61.08
C GLN A 197 31.39 -45.53 61.24
N SER A 198 30.60 -46.39 60.59
CA SER A 198 30.79 -47.84 60.63
C SER A 198 32.12 -48.27 60.00
N SER A 199 32.54 -47.62 58.91
CA SER A 199 33.88 -47.80 58.32
C SER A 199 35.00 -47.37 59.29
N ALA A 200 34.87 -46.23 59.96
CA ALA A 200 35.85 -45.78 60.95
C ALA A 200 35.94 -46.73 62.16
N VAL A 201 34.81 -47.26 62.65
CA VAL A 201 34.78 -48.28 63.71
C VAL A 201 35.38 -49.60 63.24
N ALA A 202 35.17 -50.00 61.98
CA ALA A 202 35.78 -51.19 61.41
C ALA A 202 37.30 -51.06 61.29
N LEU A 203 37.80 -49.90 60.85
CA LEU A 203 39.23 -49.59 60.82
C LEU A 203 39.85 -49.60 62.21
N ALA A 204 39.25 -48.93 63.20
CA ALA A 204 39.74 -48.93 64.57
C ALA A 204 39.75 -50.34 65.21
N LYS A 205 38.77 -51.19 64.87
CA LYS A 205 38.76 -52.61 65.28
C LYS A 205 39.85 -53.43 64.59
N LEU A 206 40.12 -53.17 63.30
CA LEU A 206 41.20 -53.82 62.56
C LEU A 206 42.57 -53.46 63.15
N GLU A 207 42.82 -52.17 63.40
CA GLU A 207 44.03 -51.66 64.05
C GLU A 207 44.20 -52.25 65.46
N GLY A 208 43.12 -52.29 66.26
CA GLY A 208 43.13 -52.92 67.58
C GLY A 208 43.40 -54.43 67.54
N ALA A 209 42.86 -55.15 66.56
CA ALA A 209 43.13 -56.58 66.35
C ALA A 209 44.57 -56.83 65.87
N GLN A 210 45.11 -55.97 65.00
CA GLN A 210 46.51 -56.01 64.57
C GLN A 210 47.47 -55.72 65.73
N ALA A 211 47.16 -54.74 66.59
CA ALA A 211 47.94 -54.46 67.79
C ALA A 211 47.89 -55.62 68.80
N ALA A 212 46.71 -56.24 68.99
CA ALA A 212 46.58 -57.43 69.82
C ALA A 212 47.31 -58.65 69.24
N GLN A 213 47.31 -58.81 67.91
CA GLN A 213 48.10 -59.84 67.23
C GLN A 213 49.60 -59.59 67.42
N ALA A 214 50.08 -58.36 67.20
CA ALA A 214 51.49 -58.01 67.42
C ALA A 214 51.92 -58.26 68.88
N ALA A 215 51.11 -57.86 69.86
CA ALA A 215 51.39 -58.14 71.27
C ALA A 215 51.36 -59.64 71.61
N ALA A 216 50.49 -60.43 70.96
CA ALA A 216 50.47 -61.89 71.10
C ALA A 216 51.68 -62.55 70.43
N GLU A 217 52.13 -62.05 69.27
CA GLU A 217 53.35 -62.48 68.60
C GLU A 217 54.58 -62.14 69.46
N GLU A 218 54.68 -60.93 70.00
CA GLU A 218 55.72 -60.54 70.97
C GLU A 218 55.71 -61.43 72.22
N ALA A 219 54.54 -61.65 72.84
CA ALA A 219 54.40 -62.54 73.99
C ALA A 219 54.78 -64.00 73.66
N LEU A 220 54.46 -64.49 72.45
CA LEU A 220 54.92 -65.79 71.96
C LEU A 220 56.44 -65.80 71.75
N THR A 221 57.06 -64.73 71.26
CA THR A 221 58.53 -64.66 71.17
C THR A 221 59.18 -64.66 72.56
N HIS A 222 58.61 -63.95 73.53
CA HIS A 222 59.08 -63.93 74.92
C HIS A 222 58.93 -65.30 75.58
N ALA A 223 57.75 -65.91 75.52
CA ALA A 223 57.51 -67.26 76.05
C ALA A 223 58.38 -68.33 75.36
N ASN A 224 58.67 -68.18 74.06
CA ASN A 224 59.63 -69.05 73.39
C ASN A 224 61.08 -68.81 73.88
N ALA A 225 61.47 -67.57 74.18
CA ALA A 225 62.77 -67.24 74.76
C ALA A 225 62.91 -67.77 76.21
N GLU A 226 61.87 -67.65 77.03
CA GLU A 226 61.80 -68.29 78.35
C GLU A 226 61.84 -69.82 78.23
N LEU A 227 61.13 -70.42 77.27
CA LEU A 227 61.20 -71.85 77.04
C LEU A 227 62.58 -72.30 76.56
N THR A 228 63.33 -71.47 75.82
CA THR A 228 64.73 -71.80 75.48
C THR A 228 65.68 -71.59 76.66
N SER A 229 65.49 -70.59 77.51
CA SER A 229 66.29 -70.41 78.73
C SER A 229 66.02 -71.54 79.73
N VAL A 230 64.76 -71.88 80.02
CA VAL A 230 64.38 -73.01 80.88
C VAL A 230 64.85 -74.35 80.31
N ARG A 231 64.84 -74.54 78.99
CA ARG A 231 65.47 -75.73 78.36
C ARG A 231 66.99 -75.76 78.53
N GLN A 232 67.64 -74.60 78.51
CA GLN A 232 69.08 -74.48 78.72
C GLN A 232 69.42 -74.70 80.21
N GLU A 233 68.67 -74.11 81.15
CA GLU A 233 68.76 -74.39 82.60
C GLU A 233 68.50 -75.86 82.92
N LEU A 234 67.48 -76.50 82.32
CA LEU A 234 67.23 -77.94 82.45
C LEU A 234 68.34 -78.82 81.86
N LYS A 235 69.06 -78.32 80.86
CA LYS A 235 70.23 -78.99 80.29
C LYS A 235 71.44 -78.81 81.18
N ASP A 236 71.64 -77.61 81.72
CA ASP A 236 72.78 -77.26 82.56
C ASP A 236 72.65 -77.93 83.94
N THR A 237 71.51 -77.84 84.61
CA THR A 237 71.19 -78.63 85.82
C THR A 237 71.26 -80.15 85.58
N ARG A 238 70.94 -80.63 84.37
CA ARG A 238 71.16 -82.04 84.01
C ARG A 238 72.64 -82.38 83.82
N THR A 239 73.47 -81.46 83.33
CA THR A 239 74.93 -81.65 83.33
C THR A 239 75.51 -81.56 84.74
N GLU A 240 75.03 -80.65 85.59
CA GLU A 240 75.40 -80.54 87.01
C GLU A 240 75.01 -81.80 87.78
N ALA A 241 73.77 -82.27 87.68
CA ALA A 241 73.36 -83.54 88.29
C ALA A 241 74.14 -84.73 87.70
N SER A 242 74.58 -84.68 86.44
CA SER A 242 75.45 -85.69 85.85
C SER A 242 76.89 -85.62 86.37
N THR A 243 77.44 -84.43 86.65
CA THR A 243 78.76 -84.27 87.27
C THR A 243 78.72 -84.57 88.76
N GLU A 244 77.63 -84.25 89.46
CA GLU A 244 77.40 -84.62 90.85
C GLU A 244 77.20 -86.13 91.00
N LEU A 245 76.46 -86.80 90.10
CA LEU A 245 76.43 -88.27 90.03
C LEU A 245 77.78 -88.88 89.64
N ALA A 246 78.63 -88.16 88.90
CA ALA A 246 80.01 -88.62 88.63
C ALA A 246 80.91 -88.45 89.86
N ASN A 247 80.76 -87.35 90.61
CA ASN A 247 81.47 -87.08 91.85
C ASN A 247 81.05 -88.05 92.96
N LEU A 248 79.74 -88.28 93.16
CA LEU A 248 79.23 -89.30 94.08
C LEU A 248 79.68 -90.73 93.70
N ARG A 249 79.87 -91.01 92.40
CA ARG A 249 80.50 -92.27 91.95
C ARG A 249 82.00 -92.30 92.24
N ALA A 250 82.71 -91.19 92.09
CA ALA A 250 84.12 -91.08 92.46
C ALA A 250 84.32 -91.20 93.98
N GLU A 251 83.46 -90.58 94.79
CA GLU A 251 83.42 -90.71 96.24
C GLU A 251 83.05 -92.12 96.69
N ASN A 252 82.08 -92.78 96.03
CA ASN A 252 81.82 -94.20 96.28
C ASN A 252 83.02 -95.08 95.88
N ALA A 253 83.76 -94.73 94.82
CA ALA A 253 84.97 -95.45 94.43
C ALA A 253 86.13 -95.24 95.41
N THR A 254 86.30 -94.05 96.00
CA THR A 254 87.29 -93.81 97.06
C THR A 254 86.87 -94.48 98.37
N VAL A 255 85.59 -94.42 98.77
CA VAL A 255 85.08 -95.14 99.93
C VAL A 255 85.21 -96.66 99.76
N GLN A 256 85.00 -97.21 98.56
CA GLN A 256 85.30 -98.61 98.25
C GLN A 256 86.80 -98.92 98.33
N ALA A 257 87.68 -98.01 97.89
CA ALA A 257 89.13 -98.17 98.01
C ALA A 257 89.59 -98.16 99.48
N ASP A 258 89.03 -97.28 100.31
CA ASP A 258 89.34 -97.17 101.74
C ASP A 258 88.81 -98.39 102.53
N LEU A 259 87.61 -98.90 102.20
CA LEU A 259 87.09 -100.16 102.76
C LEU A 259 87.95 -101.37 102.37
N LEU A 260 88.57 -101.37 101.18
CA LEU A 260 89.51 -102.41 100.75
C LEU A 260 90.88 -102.28 101.44
N ALA A 261 91.31 -101.07 101.80
CA ALA A 261 92.56 -100.83 102.53
C ALA A 261 92.48 -101.24 104.01
N ALA A 262 91.31 -101.15 104.63
CA ALA A 262 91.10 -101.43 106.06
C ALA A 262 91.15 -102.93 106.46
N VAL A 263 91.22 -103.86 105.49
CA VAL A 263 91.04 -105.31 105.76
C VAL A 263 92.16 -106.19 105.18
N ARG A 264 93.37 -106.17 105.81
CA ARG A 264 94.06 -107.37 106.37
C ARG A 264 95.52 -107.15 106.85
N PRO A 265 95.94 -107.77 107.98
CA PRO A 265 97.31 -107.74 108.50
C PRO A 265 98.19 -108.95 108.11
N LYS A 266 99.46 -108.90 108.55
CA LYS A 266 100.60 -109.83 108.27
C LYS A 266 100.73 -110.90 109.40
N THR A 267 101.33 -112.10 109.30
CA THR A 267 102.09 -112.87 108.27
C THR A 267 101.82 -114.39 108.43
N ARG A 268 102.20 -115.24 107.44
CA ARG A 268 102.96 -116.51 107.63
C ARG A 268 103.42 -117.13 106.28
N ARG A 269 104.54 -117.85 106.31
CA ARG A 269 105.21 -118.66 105.23
C ARG A 269 105.21 -120.14 105.71
N PRO A 270 105.65 -121.18 104.95
CA PRO A 270 105.98 -121.31 103.52
C PRO A 270 105.34 -122.55 102.82
N LEU A 271 105.59 -122.79 101.53
CA LEU A 271 106.07 -124.08 100.94
C LEU A 271 106.20 -124.05 99.40
N LYS A 272 106.92 -125.03 98.83
CA LYS A 272 107.20 -125.18 97.38
C LYS A 272 106.34 -126.30 96.74
N ALA A 273 105.85 -126.08 95.53
CA ALA A 273 105.75 -127.03 94.41
C ALA A 273 105.49 -126.20 93.13
N GLN A 274 106.27 -126.17 92.05
CA GLN A 274 106.90 -127.21 91.21
C GLN A 274 106.02 -127.61 90.02
N ALA A 275 106.37 -127.05 88.84
CA ALA A 275 106.00 -127.51 87.49
C ALA A 275 104.48 -127.48 87.15
N LEU A 276 104.01 -127.57 85.89
CA LEU A 276 104.61 -127.99 84.62
C LEU A 276 104.19 -127.08 83.45
N LYS A 277 105.01 -127.05 82.38
CA LYS A 277 104.55 -126.80 81.01
C LYS A 277 103.63 -127.95 80.55
N LYS A 278 102.67 -127.67 79.68
CA LYS A 278 102.41 -128.50 78.48
C LYS A 278 101.71 -127.67 77.41
N THR A 279 102.26 -127.75 76.20
CA THR A 279 101.70 -127.36 74.89
C THR A 279 101.00 -126.00 74.83
#